data_AF-A0A6C0UIU9-F1
#
_entry.id   AF-A0A6C0UIU9-F1
#
_cell.length_a   1.000
_cell.length_b   1.000
_cell.length_c   1.000
_cell.angle_alpha   90.00
_cell.angle_beta   90.00
_cell.angle_gamma   90.00
#
_symmetry.space_group_name_H-M   'P 1'
#
loop_
_entity.id
_entity.type
_entity.pdbx_description
1 polymer ?
#
loop_
_entity_poly.entity_id
_entity_poly.type
_entity_poly.pdbx_seq_one_letter_code
_entity_poly.pdbx_strand_id
1 'polypeptide(L)' 'MSGSWNKENKQKFKRALIDHITDSDTIVIDGTYHNKPVIHLFDTVTNNNVITSQSGEFISGWALSEDQKKHITTTGDL' A
#
# COMPACT_ATOMS: atom_id res chain seq x y z
N MET A 1 -11.25 -11.90 -12.08
CA MET A 1 -10.94 -10.63 -12.75
C MET A 1 -9.99 -10.92 -13.90
N SER A 2 -10.41 -10.72 -15.14
CA SER A 2 -9.54 -10.83 -16.32
C SER A 2 -9.57 -9.50 -17.07
N GLY A 3 -8.64 -8.62 -16.77
CA GLY A 3 -8.47 -7.35 -17.47
C GLY A 3 -7.06 -7.29 -18.05
N SER A 4 -6.95 -7.33 -19.38
CA SER A 4 -5.67 -7.12 -20.04
C SER A 4 -5.10 -5.77 -19.66
N TRP A 5 -3.79 -5.70 -19.42
CA TRP A 5 -3.11 -4.44 -19.16
C TRP A 5 -3.26 -3.52 -20.38
N ASN A 6 -4.03 -2.44 -20.22
CA ASN A 6 -4.32 -1.48 -21.27
C ASN A 6 -4.36 -0.06 -20.67
N LYS A 7 -4.46 0.97 -21.52
CA LYS A 7 -4.45 2.38 -21.09
C LYS A 7 -5.56 2.70 -20.09
N GLU A 8 -6.73 2.10 -20.24
CA GLU A 8 -7.88 2.34 -19.37
C GLU A 8 -7.67 1.72 -17.97
N ASN A 9 -7.21 0.47 -17.91
CA ASN A 9 -6.93 -0.22 -16.66
C ASN A 9 -5.77 0.43 -15.89
N LYS A 10 -4.79 1.01 -16.60
CA LYS A 10 -3.76 1.88 -15.98
C LYS A 10 -4.37 3.08 -15.26
N GLN A 11 -5.34 3.76 -15.87
CA GLN A 11 -5.99 4.92 -15.24
C GLN A 11 -6.86 4.51 -14.05
N LYS A 12 -7.58 3.39 -14.16
CA LYS A 12 -8.35 2.83 -13.04
C LYS A 12 -7.45 2.49 -11.86
N PHE A 13 -6.30 1.86 -12.11
CA PHE A 13 -5.32 1.57 -11.07
C PHE A 13 -4.77 2.85 -10.43
N LYS A 14 -4.39 3.86 -11.24
CA LYS A 14 -3.96 5.16 -10.73
C LYS A 14 -5.02 5.84 -9.86
N ARG A 15 -6.28 5.80 -10.26
CA ARG A 15 -7.40 6.36 -9.48
C ARG A 15 -7.58 5.61 -8.16
N ALA A 16 -7.57 4.28 -8.20
CA ALA A 16 -7.65 3.46 -6.99
C ALA A 16 -6.51 3.76 -6.00
N LEU A 17 -5.28 3.97 -6.49
CA LEU A 17 -4.17 4.40 -5.64
C LEU A 17 -4.42 5.78 -5.01
N ILE A 18 -4.90 6.75 -5.79
CA ILE A 18 -5.21 8.09 -5.27
C ILE A 18 -6.31 8.00 -4.21
N ASP A 19 -7.37 7.25 -4.48
CA ASP A 19 -8.50 7.11 -3.55
C ASP A 19 -8.01 6.48 -2.24
N HIS A 20 -7.22 5.39 -2.33
CA HIS A 20 -6.58 4.73 -1.19
C HIS A 20 -5.74 5.69 -0.34
N ILE A 21 -4.82 6.46 -0.93
CA ILE A 21 -3.93 7.34 -0.16
C ILE A 21 -4.64 8.55 0.46
N THR A 22 -5.83 8.92 -0.05
CA THR A 22 -6.63 10.03 0.47
C THR A 22 -7.75 9.59 1.42
N ASP A 23 -7.94 8.28 1.59
CA ASP A 23 -8.94 7.74 2.49
C ASP A 23 -8.59 8.04 3.96
N SER A 24 -9.60 8.40 4.76
CA SER A 24 -9.40 8.69 6.19
C SER A 24 -9.02 7.45 6.99
N ASP A 25 -9.35 6.26 6.49
CA ASP A 25 -9.04 4.98 7.12
C ASP A 25 -7.63 4.46 6.77
N THR A 26 -6.92 5.18 5.88
CA THR A 26 -5.51 4.94 5.55
C THR A 26 -4.59 5.62 6.56
N ILE A 27 -3.80 4.81 7.26
CA ILE A 27 -2.79 5.25 8.19
C ILE A 27 -1.40 5.19 7.58
N VAL A 28 -0.54 6.12 8.00
CA VAL A 28 0.86 6.21 7.59
C VAL A 28 1.73 5.53 8.65
N ILE A 29 2.56 4.58 8.24
CA ILE A 29 3.47 3.86 9.13
C ILE A 29 4.88 3.93 8.53
N ASP A 30 5.82 4.53 9.27
CA ASP A 30 7.23 4.44 8.96
C ASP A 30 7.75 3.03 9.23
N GLY A 31 8.43 2.44 8.26
CA GLY A 31 8.76 1.02 8.32
C GLY A 31 9.88 0.59 7.38
N THR A 32 9.97 -0.73 7.20
CA THR A 32 10.90 -1.37 6.29
C THR A 32 10.20 -2.36 5.38
N TYR A 33 10.66 -2.44 4.14
CA TYR A 33 10.31 -3.51 3.21
C TYR A 33 11.59 -4.19 2.74
N HIS A 34 11.75 -5.48 3.07
CA HIS A 34 12.99 -6.23 2.84
C HIS A 34 14.24 -5.48 3.38
N ASN A 35 14.18 -4.99 4.63
CA ASN A 35 15.22 -4.20 5.31
C ASN A 35 15.54 -2.83 4.69
N LYS A 36 14.71 -2.31 3.77
CA LYS A 36 14.87 -0.96 3.21
C LYS A 36 13.83 -0.02 3.81
N PRO A 37 14.20 1.20 4.21
CA PRO A 37 13.25 2.14 4.79
C PRO A 37 12.19 2.56 3.76
N VAL A 38 10.93 2.50 4.17
CA VAL A 38 9.75 2.80 3.35
C VAL A 38 8.67 3.46 4.19
N ILE A 39 7.63 3.95 3.52
CA ILE A 39 6.37 4.36 4.15
C ILE A 39 5.30 3.35 3.72
N HIS A 40 4.60 2.78 4.70
CA HIS A 40 3.41 1.97 4.49
C HIS A 40 2.16 2.87 4.62
N LEU A 41 1.34 2.88 3.59
CA LEU A 41 0.03 3.53 3.55
C LEU A 41 -1.01 2.41 3.67
N PHE A 42 -1.39 2.11 4.91
CA PHE A 42 -2.20 0.94 5.24
C PHE A 42 -3.65 1.35 5.54
N ASP A 43 -4.60 0.80 4.79
CA ASP A 43 -6.03 0.98 5.01
C ASP A 43 -6.55 -0.10 5.97
N THR A 44 -7.09 0.35 7.10
CA THR A 44 -7.55 -0.52 8.19
C THR A 44 -8.87 -1.25 7.90
N VAL A 45 -9.64 -0.80 6.91
CA VAL A 45 -10.94 -1.37 6.50
C VAL A 45 -10.75 -2.38 5.37
N THR A 46 -10.00 -2.01 4.32
CA THR A 46 -9.79 -2.88 3.16
C THR A 46 -8.63 -3.86 3.32
N ASN A 47 -7.77 -3.63 4.33
CA ASN A 47 -6.49 -4.30 4.54
C ASN A 47 -5.47 -4.10 3.41
N ASN A 48 -5.73 -3.17 2.48
CA ASN A 48 -4.77 -2.85 1.44
C ASN A 48 -3.61 -2.06 2.04
N ASN A 49 -2.42 -2.36 1.54
CA ASN A 49 -1.20 -1.64 1.86
C ASN A 49 -0.57 -1.14 0.56
N VAL A 50 -0.20 0.12 0.54
CA VAL A 50 0.63 0.73 -0.51
C VAL A 50 1.98 1.09 0.10
N ILE A 51 3.06 0.63 -0.53
CA ILE A 51 4.42 0.87 -0.09
C ILE A 51 5.02 1.95 -0.98
N THR A 52 5.54 3.00 -0.36
CA THR A 52 6.29 4.04 -1.06
C THR A 52 7.70 4.18 -0.50
N SER A 53 8.60 4.72 -1.31
CA SER A 53 9.88 5.21 -0.79
C SER A 53 9.65 6.37 0.18
N GLN A 54 10.67 6.73 0.95
CA GLN A 54 10.64 7.94 1.78
C GLN A 54 10.45 9.24 0.95
N SER A 55 10.73 9.21 -0.35
CA SER A 55 10.47 10.32 -1.27
C SER A 55 9.07 10.30 -1.89
N GLY A 56 8.24 9.31 -1.56
CA GLY A 56 6.86 9.17 -2.05
C GLY A 56 6.72 8.44 -3.38
N GLU A 57 7.78 7.78 -3.89
CA GLU A 57 7.69 6.97 -5.10
C GLU A 57 6.97 5.65 -4.82
N PHE A 58 6.01 5.27 -5.64
CA PHE A 58 5.30 3.99 -5.52
C PHE A 58 6.26 2.81 -5.75
N ILE A 59 6.33 1.90 -4.77
CA ILE A 59 7.13 0.67 -4.86
C ILE A 59 6.23 -0.53 -5.18
N SER A 60 5.18 -0.73 -4.39
CA SER A 60 4.27 -1.88 -4.53
C SER A 60 2.97 -1.67 -3.75
N GLY A 61 2.00 -2.57 -3.91
CA GLY A 61 0.81 -2.60 -3.04
C GLY A 61 -0.04 -3.85 -3.21
N TRP A 62 -0.58 -4.35 -2.09
CA TRP A 62 -1.44 -5.54 -2.03
C TRP A 62 -2.22 -5.58 -0.71
N ALA A 63 -3.23 -6.45 -0.62
CA ALA A 63 -3.96 -6.73 0.61
C ALA A 63 -3.12 -7.60 1.55
N LEU A 64 -2.90 -7.14 2.79
CA LEU A 64 -2.08 -7.84 3.77
C LEU A 64 -2.82 -9.02 4.41
N SER A 65 -2.08 -10.09 4.71
CA SER A 65 -2.57 -11.14 5.61
C SER A 65 -2.62 -10.66 7.07
N GLU A 66 -3.31 -11.38 7.95
CA GLU A 66 -3.35 -11.06 9.38
C GLU A 66 -1.97 -10.97 10.03
N ASP A 67 -1.06 -11.88 9.67
CA ASP A 67 0.32 -11.87 10.17
C ASP A 67 1.07 -10.63 9.69
N GLN A 68 0.95 -10.29 8.40
CA GLN A 68 1.58 -9.08 7.83
C GLN A 68 1.06 -7.81 8.50
N LYS A 69 -0.25 -7.72 8.77
CA LYS A 69 -0.84 -6.60 9.52
C LYS A 69 -0.24 -6.46 10.91
N LYS A 70 -0.08 -7.58 11.61
CA LYS A 70 0.57 -7.58 12.93
C LYS A 70 2.00 -7.08 12.82
N HIS A 71 2.77 -7.51 11.83
CA HIS A 71 4.15 -7.05 11.63
C HIS A 71 4.21 -5.53 11.39
N ILE A 72 3.45 -4.99 10.44
CA ILE A 72 3.51 -3.55 10.16
C ILE A 72 3.00 -2.68 11.32
N THR A 73 2.04 -3.16 12.11
CA THR A 73 1.49 -2.39 13.24
C THR A 73 2.31 -2.50 14.53
N THR A 74 3.19 -3.50 14.63
CA THR A 74 4.02 -3.72 15.83
C THR A 74 5.48 -3.36 15.61
N THR A 75 6.06 -3.72 14.45
CA THR A 75 7.48 -3.51 14.12
C THR A 75 7.67 -2.59 12.92
N GLY A 76 6.63 -2.37 12.11
CA GLY A 76 6.75 -1.61 10.86
C GLY A 76 7.51 -2.36 9.77
N ASP A 77 7.74 -3.67 9.89
CA ASP A 77 8.57 -4.43 8.94
C ASP A 77 7.73 -5.37 8.08
N LEU A 78 8.06 -5.49 6.80
CA LEU A 78 7.37 -6.30 5.82
C LEU A 78 8.32 -7.01 4.84
#